data_AF-A0A936M081-F1
#
_entry.id   AF-A0A936M081-F1
#
_cell.length_a   1.000
_cell.length_b   1.000
_cell.length_c   1.000
_cell.angle_alpha   90.00
_cell.angle_beta   90.00
_cell.angle_gamma   90.00
#
_symmetry.space_group_name_H-M   'P 1'
#
loop_
_entity.id
_entity.type
_entity.pdbx_description
1 polymer ?
#
loop_
_entity_poly.entity_id
_entity_poly.type
_entity_poly.pdbx_seq_one_letter_code
_entity_poly.pdbx_strand_id
1 'polypeptide(L)'
;MDGLLNFATVLSLLLIALVLASVRRAHIRVEYSVSWLAGAVVLLVLSRSPRLVEFVAETVGIVDPPVALMLAAGCLFLLVFFRFSVIISKLRDDNVALAQRVAILEYYLRGKRDIAS
;
A
#
# COMPACT_ATOMS: atom_id res chain seq x y z
N MET A 1 7.56 -4.23 -29.58
CA MET A 1 8.27 -4.38 -28.28
C MET A 1 8.34 -3.05 -27.54
N ASP A 2 8.56 -1.93 -28.25
CA ASP A 2 8.67 -0.58 -27.65
C ASP A 2 7.39 -0.07 -26.98
N GLY A 3 6.22 -0.49 -27.49
CA GLY A 3 4.92 -0.08 -26.92
C GLY A 3 4.68 -0.57 -25.49
N LEU A 4 5.16 -1.77 -25.16
CA LEU A 4 4.98 -2.35 -23.81
C LEU A 4 5.87 -1.65 -22.79
N LEU A 5 7.12 -1.33 -23.17
CA LEU A 5 8.08 -0.59 -22.35
C LEU A 5 7.61 0.85 -22.12
N ASN A 6 7.07 1.50 -23.15
CA ASN A 6 6.47 2.83 -23.02
C ASN A 6 5.24 2.82 -22.10
N PHE A 7 4.36 1.82 -22.23
CA PHE A 7 3.20 1.67 -21.35
C PHE A 7 3.61 1.47 -19.89
N ALA A 8 4.58 0.59 -19.62
CA ALA A 8 5.11 0.37 -18.28
C ALA A 8 5.74 1.64 -17.67
N THR A 9 6.46 2.42 -18.50
CA THR A 9 7.06 3.70 -18.09
C THR A 9 6.00 4.74 -17.75
N VAL A 10 4.98 4.89 -18.59
CA VAL A 10 3.85 5.80 -18.33
C VAL A 10 3.10 5.38 -17.07
N LEU A 11 2.81 4.10 -16.90
CA LEU A 11 2.13 3.57 -15.73
C LEU A 11 2.92 3.82 -14.44
N SER A 12 4.24 3.65 -14.47
CA SER A 12 5.13 3.94 -13.34
C SER A 12 5.15 5.43 -12.98
N LEU A 13 5.26 6.31 -13.97
CA LEU A 13 5.18 7.77 -13.77
C LEU A 13 3.82 8.21 -13.21
N LEU A 14 2.74 7.62 -13.70
CA LEU A 14 1.38 7.88 -13.22
C LEU A 14 1.21 7.43 -11.75
N LEU A 15 1.77 6.27 -11.40
CA LEU A 15 1.82 5.76 -10.03
C LEU A 15 2.59 6.69 -9.10
N ILE A 16 3.76 7.16 -9.52
CA ILE A 16 4.57 8.12 -8.76
C ILE A 16 3.82 9.44 -8.59
N ALA A 17 3.21 9.96 -9.65
CA ALA A 17 2.42 11.18 -9.60
C ALA A 17 1.19 11.03 -8.67
N LEU A 18 0.52 9.87 -8.71
CA LEU A 18 -0.60 9.54 -7.82
C LEU A 18 -0.14 9.49 -6.36
N VAL A 19 0.97 8.80 -6.08
CA VAL A 19 1.55 8.71 -4.73
C VAL A 19 1.93 10.11 -4.22
N LEU A 20 2.62 10.92 -5.02
CA LEU A 20 2.97 12.30 -4.66
C LEU A 20 1.73 13.19 -4.49
N ALA A 21 0.70 13.01 -5.30
CA ALA A 21 -0.56 13.74 -5.17
C ALA A 21 -1.33 13.30 -3.90
N SER A 22 -1.32 12.02 -3.55
CA SER A 22 -1.90 11.49 -2.30
C SER A 22 -1.15 11.99 -1.08
N VAL A 23 0.18 12.11 -1.15
CA VAL A 23 1.02 12.74 -0.11
C VAL A 23 0.71 14.23 0.02
N ARG A 24 0.52 14.94 -1.10
CA ARG A 24 0.31 16.40 -1.11
C ARG A 24 -1.11 16.83 -0.77
N ARG A 25 -2.14 16.01 -1.08
CA ARG A 25 -3.55 16.34 -0.85
C ARG A 25 -4.09 15.94 0.52
N ALA A 26 -3.40 15.09 1.28
CA ALA A 26 -3.99 14.54 2.50
C ALA A 26 -3.07 14.66 3.71
N HIS A 27 -3.70 14.98 4.84
CA HIS A 27 -3.27 14.76 6.22
C HIS A 27 -2.88 13.30 6.55
N ILE A 28 -2.44 12.50 5.57
CA ILE A 28 -1.90 11.16 5.76
C ILE A 28 -0.52 11.33 6.39
N ARG A 29 -0.36 10.87 7.64
CA ARG A 29 0.94 10.79 8.32
C ARG A 29 1.97 10.19 7.37
N VAL A 30 3.08 10.92 7.18
CA VAL A 30 4.20 10.61 6.28
C VAL A 30 4.63 9.14 6.33
N GLU A 31 4.50 8.50 7.49
CA GLU A 31 4.74 7.07 7.75
C GLU A 31 4.08 6.11 6.75
N TYR A 32 2.85 6.37 6.31
CA TYR A 32 2.12 5.46 5.41
C TYR A 32 2.54 5.62 3.94
N SER A 33 3.04 6.79 3.56
CA SER A 33 3.44 7.10 2.20
C SER A 33 4.85 6.62 1.86
N VAL A 34 5.73 6.47 2.86
CA VAL A 34 7.10 5.97 2.69
C VAL A 34 7.11 4.58 2.07
N SER A 35 6.19 3.70 2.47
CA SER A 35 6.07 2.33 1.94
C SER A 35 5.75 2.31 0.43
N TRP A 36 4.87 3.22 0.00
CA TRP A 36 4.49 3.39 -1.40
C TRP A 36 5.59 4.00 -2.24
N LEU A 37 6.29 5.00 -1.69
CA LEU A 37 7.40 5.67 -2.36
C LEU A 37 8.59 4.71 -2.51
N ALA A 38 8.87 3.87 -1.50
CA ALA A 38 9.85 2.80 -1.58
C ALA A 38 9.47 1.76 -2.65
N GLY A 39 8.21 1.30 -2.70
CA GLY A 39 7.74 0.37 -3.73
C GLY A 39 7.85 0.93 -5.15
N ALA A 40 7.49 2.20 -5.35
CA ALA A 40 7.62 2.88 -6.63
C ALA A 40 9.09 3.06 -7.05
N VAL A 41 9.99 3.40 -6.11
CA VAL A 41 11.44 3.49 -6.35
C VAL A 41 12.01 2.12 -6.72
N VAL A 42 11.63 1.06 -6.00
CA VAL A 42 12.06 -0.31 -6.32
C VAL A 42 11.60 -0.70 -7.72
N LEU A 43 10.34 -0.47 -8.07
CA LEU A 43 9.82 -0.71 -9.43
C LEU A 43 10.57 0.09 -10.50
N LEU A 44 10.88 1.36 -10.23
CA LEU A 44 11.61 2.22 -11.15
C LEU A 44 13.05 1.70 -11.36
N VAL A 45 13.73 1.29 -10.29
CA VAL A 45 15.08 0.71 -10.34
C VAL A 45 15.08 -0.62 -11.11
N LEU A 46 14.11 -1.51 -10.85
CA LEU A 46 13.97 -2.75 -11.62
C LEU A 46 13.67 -2.46 -13.10
N SER A 47 12.79 -1.50 -13.40
CA SER A 47 12.46 -1.12 -14.77
C SER A 47 13.64 -0.51 -15.53
N ARG A 48 14.55 0.20 -14.86
CA ARG A 48 15.73 0.84 -15.47
C ARG A 48 16.92 -0.10 -15.63
N SER A 49 16.91 -1.28 -15.01
CA SER A 49 18.04 -2.22 -15.03
C SER A 49 17.65 -3.55 -15.66
N PRO A 50 17.82 -3.72 -16.98
CA PRO A 50 17.57 -4.97 -17.69
C PRO A 50 18.34 -6.15 -17.08
N ARG A 51 19.56 -5.91 -16.56
CA ARG A 51 20.39 -6.92 -15.90
C ARG A 51 19.79 -7.47 -14.60
N LEU A 52 19.11 -6.63 -13.83
CA LEU A 52 18.42 -7.07 -12.60
C LEU A 52 17.19 -7.93 -12.94
N VAL A 53 16.49 -7.56 -14.02
CA VAL A 53 15.36 -8.34 -14.53
C VAL A 53 15.83 -9.69 -15.05
N GLU A 54 16.91 -9.73 -15.83
CA GLU A 54 17.52 -10.98 -16.30
C GLU A 54 17.94 -11.88 -15.14
N PHE A 55 18.60 -11.33 -14.11
CA PHE A 55 19.00 -12.11 -12.93
C PHE A 55 17.81 -12.73 -12.18
N VAL A 56 16.71 -11.97 -12.02
CA VAL A 56 15.48 -12.48 -11.42
C VAL A 56 14.78 -13.48 -12.35
N ALA A 57 14.79 -13.26 -13.66
CA ALA A 57 14.22 -14.17 -14.64
C ALA A 57 14.96 -15.53 -14.65
N GLU A 58 16.29 -15.51 -14.62
CA GLU A 58 17.13 -16.71 -14.54
C GLU A 58 16.94 -17.49 -13.22
N THR A 59 16.86 -16.79 -12.09
CA THR A 59 16.63 -17.44 -10.78
C THR A 59 15.24 -18.04 -10.64
N VAL A 60 14.23 -17.45 -11.28
CA VAL A 60 12.85 -17.97 -11.29
C VAL A 60 12.61 -18.96 -12.45
N GLY A 61 13.54 -19.05 -13.42
CA GLY A 61 13.43 -19.94 -14.59
C GLY A 61 12.50 -19.42 -15.69
N ILE A 62 12.25 -18.12 -15.75
CA ILE A 62 11.35 -17.48 -16.72
C ILE A 62 12.16 -17.07 -17.95
N VAL A 63 11.79 -17.61 -19.11
CA VAL A 63 12.52 -17.41 -20.38
C VAL A 63 12.30 -16.00 -20.95
N ASP A 64 11.15 -15.37 -20.68
CA ASP A 64 10.77 -14.08 -21.24
C ASP A 64 10.92 -12.92 -20.23
N PRO A 65 11.85 -11.97 -20.45
CA PRO A 65 12.06 -10.81 -19.57
C PRO A 65 10.80 -9.97 -19.25
N PRO A 66 9.85 -9.76 -20.20
CA PRO A 66 8.60 -9.04 -19.89
C PRO A 66 7.70 -9.75 -18.89
N VAL A 67 7.65 -11.08 -18.94
CA VAL A 67 6.83 -11.90 -18.03
C VAL A 67 7.42 -11.88 -16.62
N ALA A 68 8.75 -11.93 -16.51
CA ALA A 68 9.46 -11.80 -15.24
C ALA A 68 9.18 -10.45 -14.55
N LEU A 69 9.18 -9.35 -15.31
CA LEU A 69 8.80 -8.03 -14.81
C LEU A 69 7.35 -7.99 -14.31
N MET A 70 6.43 -8.59 -15.06
CA MET A 70 5.01 -8.60 -14.70
C MET A 70 4.77 -9.41 -13.41
N LEU A 71 5.46 -10.55 -13.26
CA LEU A 71 5.44 -11.34 -12.03
C LEU A 71 6.06 -10.60 -10.84
N ALA A 72 7.21 -9.94 -11.02
CA ALA A 72 7.83 -9.15 -9.97
C ALA A 72 6.93 -8.00 -9.49
N ALA A 73 6.30 -7.28 -10.43
CA ALA A 73 5.32 -6.25 -10.12
C ALA A 73 4.10 -6.85 -9.39
N GLY A 74 3.56 -7.97 -9.87
CA GLY A 74 2.45 -8.67 -9.22
C GLY A 74 2.76 -9.08 -7.78
N CYS A 75 3.94 -9.65 -7.53
CA CYS A 75 4.42 -9.98 -6.19
C CYS A 75 4.52 -8.74 -5.29
N LEU A 76 5.05 -7.62 -5.81
CA LEU A 76 5.10 -6.37 -5.07
C LEU A 76 3.70 -5.88 -4.70
N PHE A 77 2.75 -5.90 -5.64
CA PHE A 77 1.36 -5.51 -5.38
C PHE A 77 0.70 -6.40 -4.33
N LEU A 78 0.94 -7.72 -4.37
CA LEU A 78 0.44 -8.64 -3.35
C LEU A 78 0.97 -8.31 -1.96
N LEU A 79 2.27 -8.00 -1.83
CA LEU A 79 2.84 -7.57 -0.56
C LEU A 79 2.22 -6.27 -0.04
N VAL A 80 1.94 -5.32 -0.95
CA VAL A 80 1.24 -4.07 -0.61
C VAL A 80 -0.18 -4.34 -0.14
N PHE A 81 -0.93 -5.19 -0.85
CA PHE A 81 -2.28 -5.57 -0.45
C PHE A 81 -2.31 -6.31 0.89
N PHE A 82 -1.33 -7.19 1.13
CA PHE A 82 -1.18 -7.85 2.42
C PHE A 82 -0.93 -6.83 3.55
N ARG A 83 0.00 -5.89 3.35
CA ARG A 83 0.25 -4.80 4.31
C ARG A 83 -1.02 -3.99 4.60
N PHE A 84 -1.80 -3.65 3.57
CA PHE A 84 -3.06 -2.95 3.76
C PHE A 84 -4.09 -3.79 4.51
N SER A 85 -4.19 -5.08 4.22
CA SER A 85 -5.07 -6.00 4.96
C SER A 85 -4.76 -5.98 6.45
N VAL A 86 -3.47 -6.02 6.83
CA VAL A 86 -3.04 -5.93 8.24
C VAL A 86 -3.41 -4.59 8.87
N ILE A 87 -3.18 -3.47 8.17
CA ILE A 87 -3.51 -2.13 8.67
C ILE A 87 -5.03 -1.98 8.87
N ILE A 88 -5.83 -2.42 7.90
CA ILE A 88 -7.29 -2.38 7.97
C ILE A 88 -7.80 -3.26 9.11
N SER A 89 -7.21 -4.45 9.30
CA SER A 89 -7.55 -5.34 10.41
C SER A 89 -7.32 -4.65 11.75
N LYS A 90 -6.15 -4.04 11.94
CA LYS A 90 -5.84 -3.31 13.18
C LYS A 90 -6.78 -2.12 13.41
N LEU A 91 -7.08 -1.36 12.36
CA LEU A 91 -7.99 -0.22 12.45
C LEU A 91 -9.42 -0.66 12.82
N ARG A 92 -9.85 -1.83 12.34
CA ARG A 92 -11.13 -2.43 12.74
C ARG A 92 -11.14 -2.76 14.24
N ASP A 93 -10.08 -3.35 14.75
CA ASP A 93 -9.96 -3.70 16.17
C ASP A 93 -9.95 -2.45 17.06
N ASP A 94 -9.22 -1.40 16.66
CA ASP A 94 -9.18 -0.11 17.35
C ASP A 94 -10.56 0.55 17.38
N ASN A 95 -11.31 0.51 16.27
CA ASN A 95 -12.69 1.03 16.20
C ASN A 95 -13.64 0.27 17.12
N VAL A 96 -13.53 -1.07 17.20
CA VAL A 96 -14.34 -1.86 18.13
C VAL A 96 -14.04 -1.47 19.58
N ALA A 97 -12.77 -1.34 19.93
CA ALA A 97 -12.36 -0.92 21.27
C ALA A 97 -12.84 0.51 21.59
N LEU A 98 -12.80 1.43 20.63
CA LEU A 98 -13.30 2.79 20.80
C LEU A 98 -14.81 2.81 21.00
N ALA A 99 -15.57 2.07 20.19
CA ALA A 99 -17.02 1.95 20.33
C ALA A 99 -17.42 1.40 21.71
N GLN A 100 -16.67 0.39 22.21
CA GLN A 100 -16.88 -0.14 23.56
C GLN A 100 -16.61 0.92 24.65
N ARG A 101 -15.53 1.70 24.52
CA ARG A 101 -15.23 2.78 25.47
C ARG A 101 -16.33 3.86 25.47
N VAL A 102 -16.85 4.22 24.30
CA VAL A 102 -17.98 5.16 24.18
C VAL A 102 -19.23 4.60 24.84
N ALA A 103 -19.58 3.32 24.59
CA ALA A 103 -20.75 2.69 25.20
C ALA A 103 -20.67 2.64 26.74
N ILE A 104 -19.49 2.32 27.30
CA ILE A 104 -19.25 2.34 28.75
C ILE A 104 -19.41 3.77 29.30
N LEU A 105 -18.85 4.77 28.61
CA LEU A 105 -18.96 6.17 29.01
C LEU A 105 -20.42 6.65 29.01
N GLU A 106 -21.19 6.29 27.99
CA GLU A 106 -22.63 6.60 27.91
C GLU A 106 -23.41 5.95 29.06
N TYR A 107 -23.08 4.71 29.42
CA TYR A 107 -23.72 4.01 30.55
C TYR A 107 -23.52 4.75 31.87
N TYR A 108 -22.28 5.17 32.18
CA TYR A 108 -22.00 5.95 33.39
C TYR A 108 -22.72 7.32 33.41
N LEU A 109 -22.78 8.00 32.26
CA LEU A 109 -23.48 9.28 32.14
C LEU A 109 -25.01 9.15 32.32
N ARG A 110 -25.60 8.04 31.89
CA ARG A 110 -27.03 7.73 32.13
C ARG A 110 -27.28 7.44 33.61
N GLY A 111 -26.48 6.56 34.22
CA GLY A 111 -26.62 6.24 35.65
C GLY A 111 -26.48 7.48 36.57
N LYS A 112 -25.57 8.41 36.24
CA LYS A 112 -25.43 9.67 37.00
C LYS A 112 -26.64 10.60 36.86
N ARG A 113 -27.37 10.53 35.75
CA ARG A 113 -28.58 11.33 35.49
C ARG A 113 -29.76 10.82 36.31
N ASP A 114 -29.89 9.50 36.42
CA ASP A 114 -30.99 8.85 37.15
C ASP A 114 -30.86 9.01 38.69
N ILE A 115 -29.65 9.24 39.21
CA ILE A 115 -29.43 9.53 40.64
C ILE A 115 -29.72 11.00 40.99
N ALA A 116 -29.68 11.90 40.01
CA ALA A 116 -29.88 13.34 40.20
C ALA A 116 -31.34 13.79 40.02
N SER A 117 -32.22 12.89 39.56
CA SER A 117 -33.68 13.07 39.43
C SER A 117 -34.43 12.42 40.57
#